data_AF-A0A8J3PFL8-F1
#
_entry.id   AF-A0A8J3PFL8-F1
#
_cell.length_a   1.000
_cell.length_b   1.000
_cell.length_c   1.000
_cell.angle_alpha   90.00
_cell.angle_beta   90.00
_cell.angle_gamma   90.00
#
_symmetry.space_group_name_H-M   'P 1'
#
loop_
_entity.id
_entity.type
_entity.pdbx_description
1 polymer ?
#
loop_
_entity_poly.entity_id
_entity_poly.type
_entity_poly.pdbx_seq_one_letter_code
_entity_poly.pdbx_strand_id
1 'polypeptide(L)'
;MGCTQARELLSARLDGADEPGEREAADAHVAGCAACADWWQRAESLTRLARTAAALPVPPLSDRALAAVLAAAPVPPVQRARFDVAVWLRRALLAVGVGQFLLGVAQISSLAAAERHAHSTVGSVSSGHLWHESAAWNVAIGAALAWLAWRRTRPATLLPVMTAFVIVLSLLTANDALAGRVEASRVLSHGLVLVGYGLLLALNHPRLRGDGPADRASRPRGTWSLRGDDGDGPLAPVYPFPVRVAVTRKVTAEQRRAA
;
A
#
# COMPACT_ATOMS: atom_id res chain seq x y z
N MET A 1 -17.53 22.97 -20.98
CA MET A 1 -16.37 22.36 -20.30
C MET A 1 -15.54 21.53 -21.27
N GLY A 2 -14.25 21.31 -20.97
CA GLY A 2 -13.38 20.42 -21.73
C GLY A 2 -13.50 18.95 -21.32
N CYS A 3 -12.97 18.04 -22.13
CA CYS A 3 -13.04 16.58 -21.89
C CYS A 3 -12.36 16.15 -20.57
N THR A 4 -11.24 16.78 -20.21
CA THR A 4 -10.53 16.46 -18.94
C THR A 4 -11.42 16.79 -17.74
N GLN A 5 -11.96 18.01 -17.71
CA GLN A 5 -12.84 18.47 -16.64
C GLN A 5 -14.12 17.61 -16.56
N ALA A 6 -14.72 17.26 -17.70
CA ALA A 6 -15.87 16.37 -17.73
C ALA A 6 -15.54 14.98 -17.11
N ARG A 7 -14.37 14.42 -17.45
CA ARG A 7 -13.94 13.12 -16.90
C ARG A 7 -13.62 13.19 -15.40
N GLU A 8 -13.09 14.31 -14.91
CA GLU A 8 -12.87 14.52 -13.47
C GLU A 8 -14.21 14.50 -12.71
N LEU A 9 -15.20 15.27 -13.17
CA LEU A 9 -16.53 15.30 -12.56
C LEU A 9 -17.23 13.93 -12.59
N LEU A 10 -17.14 13.23 -13.72
CA LEU A 10 -17.67 11.88 -13.85
C LEU A 10 -16.93 10.86 -12.95
N SER A 11 -15.61 11.01 -12.78
CA SER A 11 -14.85 10.18 -11.85
C SER A 11 -15.30 10.42 -10.41
N ALA A 12 -15.46 11.67 -10.00
CA ALA A 12 -15.97 12.03 -8.68
C ALA A 12 -17.36 11.40 -8.42
N ARG A 13 -18.22 11.37 -9.45
CA ARG A 13 -19.53 10.70 -9.40
C ARG A 13 -19.43 9.19 -9.20
N LEU A 14 -18.47 8.51 -9.81
CA LEU A 14 -18.25 7.07 -9.56
C LEU A 14 -17.87 6.79 -8.11
N ASP A 15 -17.13 7.71 -7.49
CA ASP A 15 -16.70 7.63 -6.09
C ASP A 15 -17.74 8.16 -5.09
N GLY A 16 -18.86 8.72 -5.57
CA GLY A 16 -19.91 9.30 -4.74
C GLY A 16 -19.55 10.66 -4.13
N ALA A 17 -18.60 11.37 -4.74
CA ALA A 17 -18.06 12.66 -4.29
C ALA A 17 -18.47 13.82 -5.22
N ASP A 18 -19.63 13.72 -5.89
CA ASP A 18 -20.09 14.72 -6.85
C ASP A 18 -20.99 15.80 -6.22
N GLU A 19 -20.72 17.07 -6.57
CA GLU A 19 -21.53 18.20 -6.13
C GLU A 19 -22.79 18.37 -7.01
N PRO A 20 -23.95 18.76 -6.45
CA PRO A 20 -25.22 18.83 -7.19
C PRO A 20 -25.19 19.71 -8.45
N GLY A 21 -24.42 20.81 -8.44
CA GLY A 21 -24.32 21.75 -9.56
C GLY A 21 -23.39 21.31 -10.70
N GLU A 22 -22.55 20.30 -10.48
CA GLU A 22 -21.53 19.86 -11.44
C GLU A 22 -22.04 18.74 -12.37
N ARG A 23 -23.12 18.06 -11.95
CA ARG A 23 -23.74 16.95 -12.66
C ARG A 23 -24.29 17.35 -14.03
N GLU A 24 -25.06 18.41 -14.08
CA GLU A 24 -25.73 18.87 -15.30
C GLU A 24 -24.73 19.23 -16.39
N ALA A 25 -23.63 19.86 -16.00
CA ALA A 25 -22.60 20.31 -16.91
C ALA A 25 -21.82 19.10 -17.49
N ALA A 26 -21.54 18.08 -16.68
CA ALA A 26 -20.89 16.85 -17.12
C ALA A 26 -21.80 16.01 -18.03
N ASP A 27 -23.08 15.90 -17.68
CA ASP A 27 -24.09 15.20 -18.48
C ASP A 27 -24.28 15.87 -19.86
N ALA A 28 -24.35 17.21 -19.89
CA ALA A 28 -24.40 17.97 -21.15
C ALA A 28 -23.17 17.73 -22.03
N HIS A 29 -21.97 17.59 -21.43
CA HIS A 29 -20.76 17.28 -22.18
C HIS A 29 -20.76 15.85 -22.73
N VAL A 30 -21.20 14.86 -21.94
CA VAL A 30 -21.31 13.46 -22.39
C VAL A 30 -22.30 13.33 -23.54
N ALA A 31 -23.40 14.08 -23.51
CA ALA A 31 -24.37 14.11 -24.60
C ALA A 31 -23.79 14.68 -25.91
N GLY A 32 -22.83 15.62 -25.82
CA GLY A 32 -22.19 16.25 -26.98
C GLY A 32 -20.87 15.61 -27.45
N CYS A 33 -20.30 14.67 -26.69
CA CYS A 33 -18.96 14.12 -26.95
C CYS A 33 -18.94 12.60 -26.89
N ALA A 34 -18.88 11.95 -28.06
CA ALA A 34 -18.84 10.49 -28.18
C ALA A 34 -17.66 9.86 -27.43
N ALA A 35 -16.47 10.49 -27.46
CA ALA A 35 -15.29 9.99 -26.75
C ALA A 35 -15.47 9.99 -25.21
N CYS A 36 -16.24 10.93 -24.67
CA CYS A 36 -16.57 10.98 -23.25
C CYS A 36 -17.70 10.02 -22.90
N ALA A 37 -18.67 9.80 -23.80
CA ALA A 37 -19.70 8.78 -23.64
C ALA A 37 -19.12 7.36 -23.61
N ASP A 38 -18.24 7.01 -24.54
CA ASP A 38 -17.57 5.71 -24.59
C ASP A 38 -16.66 5.48 -23.37
N TRP A 39 -16.00 6.54 -22.91
CA TRP A 39 -15.21 6.49 -21.69
C TRP A 39 -16.09 6.24 -20.47
N TRP A 40 -17.22 6.96 -20.37
CA TRP A 40 -18.15 6.86 -19.25
C TRP A 40 -18.74 5.46 -19.12
N GLN A 41 -19.23 4.88 -20.23
CA GLN A 41 -19.77 3.52 -20.24
C GLN A 41 -18.75 2.47 -19.79
N ARG A 42 -17.49 2.60 -20.25
CA ARG A 42 -16.40 1.72 -19.81
C ARG A 42 -16.11 1.88 -18.32
N ALA A 43 -16.01 3.11 -17.83
CA ALA A 43 -15.76 3.41 -16.43
C ALA A 43 -16.86 2.85 -15.51
N GLU A 44 -18.13 3.02 -15.88
CA GLU A 44 -19.27 2.44 -15.14
C GLU A 44 -19.23 0.90 -15.14
N SER A 45 -18.92 0.29 -16.29
CA SER A 45 -18.85 -1.17 -16.41
C SER A 45 -17.77 -1.78 -15.51
N LEU A 46 -16.57 -1.16 -15.49
CA LEU A 46 -15.45 -1.59 -14.65
C LEU A 46 -15.75 -1.38 -13.17
N THR A 47 -16.33 -0.23 -12.81
CA THR A 47 -16.72 0.07 -11.43
C THR A 47 -17.77 -0.92 -10.92
N ARG A 48 -18.73 -1.29 -11.76
CA ARG A 48 -19.73 -2.31 -11.45
C ARG A 48 -19.09 -3.67 -11.23
N LEU A 49 -18.23 -4.12 -12.15
CA LEU A 49 -17.53 -5.40 -12.02
C LEU A 49 -16.67 -5.46 -10.75
N ALA A 50 -15.95 -4.38 -10.43
CA ALA A 50 -15.12 -4.31 -9.23
C ALA A 50 -15.98 -4.42 -7.94
N ARG A 51 -17.13 -3.73 -7.91
CA ARG A 51 -18.06 -3.79 -6.76
C ARG A 51 -18.78 -5.13 -6.63
N THR A 52 -19.14 -5.77 -7.73
CA THR A 52 -19.86 -7.06 -7.71
C THR A 52 -18.92 -8.26 -7.54
N ALA A 53 -17.67 -8.17 -7.98
CA ALA A 53 -16.67 -9.22 -7.73
C ALA A 53 -16.42 -9.43 -6.23
N ALA A 54 -16.57 -8.38 -5.41
CA ALA A 54 -16.50 -8.47 -3.96
C ALA A 54 -17.74 -9.14 -3.32
N ALA A 55 -18.85 -9.26 -4.06
CA ALA A 55 -20.14 -9.73 -3.57
C ALA A 55 -20.48 -11.18 -3.98
N LEU A 56 -19.66 -11.84 -4.80
CA LEU A 56 -19.82 -13.26 -5.06
C LEU A 56 -19.49 -14.02 -3.77
N PRO A 57 -20.41 -14.83 -3.21
CA PRO A 57 -20.09 -15.71 -2.11
C PRO A 57 -19.08 -16.73 -2.63
N VAL A 58 -17.80 -16.44 -2.43
CA VAL A 58 -16.75 -17.45 -2.55
C VAL A 58 -17.12 -18.51 -1.51
N PRO A 59 -17.43 -19.75 -1.92
CA PRO A 59 -17.68 -20.81 -0.95
C PRO A 59 -16.52 -20.82 0.02
N PRO A 60 -16.75 -20.89 1.35
CA PRO A 60 -15.64 -20.95 2.29
C PRO A 60 -14.71 -22.06 1.83
N LEU A 61 -13.45 -21.72 1.60
CA LEU A 61 -12.41 -22.70 1.32
C LEU A 61 -12.45 -23.67 2.49
N SER A 62 -12.94 -24.89 2.27
CA SER A 62 -12.85 -25.92 3.29
C SER A 62 -11.38 -26.11 3.65
N ASP A 63 -11.08 -26.43 4.91
CA ASP A 63 -9.69 -26.66 5.35
C ASP A 63 -8.97 -27.68 4.45
N ARG A 64 -9.71 -28.65 3.90
CA ARG A 64 -9.21 -29.62 2.92
C ARG A 64 -8.87 -29.00 1.57
N ALA A 65 -9.73 -28.15 1.02
CA ALA A 65 -9.44 -27.46 -0.23
C ALA A 65 -8.24 -26.50 -0.08
N LEU A 66 -8.17 -25.78 1.04
CA LEU A 66 -7.03 -24.93 1.36
C LEU A 66 -5.74 -25.75 1.54
N ALA A 67 -5.78 -26.86 2.26
CA ALA A 67 -4.65 -27.76 2.45
C ALA A 67 -4.18 -28.37 1.12
N ALA A 68 -5.10 -28.77 0.24
CA ALA A 68 -4.77 -29.31 -1.08
C ALA A 68 -4.08 -28.26 -1.97
N VAL A 69 -4.57 -27.02 -1.96
CA VAL A 69 -3.93 -25.90 -2.69
C VAL A 69 -2.54 -25.59 -2.13
N LEU A 70 -2.37 -25.54 -0.81
CA LEU A 70 -1.08 -25.30 -0.17
C LEU A 70 -0.08 -26.45 -0.41
N ALA A 71 -0.55 -27.69 -0.46
CA ALA A 71 0.28 -28.86 -0.73
C ALA A 71 0.69 -28.95 -2.21
N ALA A 72 -0.18 -28.54 -3.13
CA ALA A 72 0.10 -28.50 -4.57
C ALA A 72 0.93 -27.28 -4.99
N ALA A 73 1.02 -26.24 -4.14
CA ALA A 73 1.80 -25.05 -4.42
C ALA A 73 3.31 -25.36 -4.38
N PRO A 74 4.05 -25.22 -5.49
CA PRO A 74 5.50 -25.34 -5.45
C PRO A 74 6.07 -24.17 -4.63
N VAL A 75 6.63 -24.45 -3.45
CA VAL A 75 7.39 -23.47 -2.67
C VAL A 75 8.87 -23.64 -3.02
N PRO A 76 9.44 -22.84 -3.93
CA PRO A 76 10.86 -22.94 -4.22
C PRO A 76 11.67 -22.60 -2.95
N PRO A 77 12.78 -23.30 -2.68
CA PRO A 77 13.54 -23.19 -1.43
C PRO A 77 14.01 -21.76 -1.15
N VAL A 78 14.26 -20.98 -2.21
CA VAL A 78 14.66 -19.57 -2.12
C VAL A 78 13.57 -18.68 -1.52
N GLN A 79 12.29 -19.03 -1.65
CA GLN A 79 11.20 -18.25 -1.06
C GLN A 79 11.11 -18.43 0.47
N ARG A 80 11.43 -19.62 1.00
CA ARG A 80 11.43 -19.87 2.45
C ARG A 80 12.51 -19.05 3.16
N ALA A 81 13.75 -19.10 2.67
CA ALA A 81 14.84 -18.29 3.23
C ALA A 81 14.56 -16.78 3.18
N ARG A 82 13.94 -16.28 2.10
CA ARG A 82 13.52 -14.87 1.98
C ARG A 82 12.45 -14.50 3.00
N PHE A 83 11.49 -15.38 3.23
CA PHE A 83 10.44 -15.19 4.24
C PHE A 83 11.05 -15.11 5.64
N ASP A 84 11.98 -16.01 5.98
CA ASP A 84 12.65 -16.01 7.28
C ASP A 84 13.45 -14.72 7.49
N VAL A 85 14.20 -14.27 6.49
CA VAL A 85 14.94 -12.99 6.55
C VAL A 85 13.99 -11.80 6.72
N ALA A 86 12.88 -11.76 5.99
CA ALA A 86 11.89 -10.69 6.13
C ALA A 86 11.23 -10.68 7.53
N VAL A 87 10.98 -11.85 8.11
CA VAL A 87 10.47 -11.96 9.49
C VAL A 87 11.51 -11.43 10.48
N TRP A 88 12.78 -11.80 10.35
CA TRP A 88 13.85 -11.29 11.20
C TRP A 88 14.02 -9.77 11.08
N LEU A 89 14.03 -9.24 9.86
CA LEU A 89 14.07 -7.80 9.60
C LEU A 89 12.90 -7.06 10.26
N ARG A 90 11.68 -7.61 10.21
CA ARG A 90 10.52 -7.02 10.88
C ARG A 90 10.63 -7.09 12.40
N ARG A 91 11.15 -8.18 12.96
CA ARG A 91 11.41 -8.28 14.41
C ARG A 91 12.46 -7.28 14.87
N ALA A 92 13.54 -7.12 14.10
CA ALA A 92 14.55 -6.11 14.36
C ALA A 92 13.96 -4.69 14.26
N LEU A 93 13.15 -4.41 13.25
CA LEU A 93 12.47 -3.13 13.09
C LEU A 93 11.52 -2.83 14.26
N LEU A 94 10.78 -3.84 14.73
CA LEU A 94 9.93 -3.72 15.92
C LEU A 94 10.76 -3.41 17.16
N ALA A 95 11.85 -4.14 17.39
CA ALA A 95 12.73 -3.92 18.54
C ALA A 95 13.35 -2.51 18.54
N VAL A 96 13.84 -2.06 17.37
CA VAL A 96 14.39 -0.71 17.19
C VAL A 96 13.30 0.35 17.40
N GLY A 97 12.11 0.16 16.83
CA GLY A 97 10.98 1.08 17.00
C GLY A 97 10.53 1.21 18.46
N VAL A 98 10.41 0.09 19.17
CA VAL A 98 10.10 0.07 20.61
C VAL A 98 11.21 0.74 21.42
N GLY A 99 12.48 0.44 21.13
CA GLY A 99 13.62 1.08 21.77
C GLY A 99 13.62 2.60 21.59
N GLN A 100 13.41 3.08 20.37
CA GLN A 100 13.33 4.52 20.07
C GLN A 100 12.14 5.20 20.75
N PHE A 101 10.99 4.53 20.79
CA PHE A 101 9.80 5.01 21.48
C PHE A 101 10.06 5.17 22.99
N LEU A 102 10.59 4.12 23.62
CA LEU A 102 10.89 4.13 25.06
C LEU A 102 11.97 5.16 25.40
N LEU A 103 12.97 5.34 24.54
CA LEU A 103 13.98 6.39 24.69
C LEU A 103 13.33 7.79 24.66
N GLY A 104 12.44 8.06 23.70
CA GLY A 104 11.70 9.31 23.62
C GLY A 104 10.81 9.55 24.85
N VAL A 105 10.10 8.53 25.33
CA VAL A 105 9.31 8.60 26.58
C VAL A 105 10.21 8.90 27.78
N ALA A 106 11.38 8.25 27.87
CA ALA A 106 12.35 8.51 28.92
C ALA A 106 12.84 9.97 28.89
N GLN A 107 13.15 10.52 27.71
CA GLN A 107 13.56 11.91 27.50
C GLN A 107 12.50 12.94 27.94
N ILE A 108 11.21 12.63 27.73
CA ILE A 108 10.10 13.47 28.22
C ILE A 108 10.02 13.39 29.75
N SER A 109 10.15 12.18 30.31
CA SER A 109 10.02 11.96 31.75
C SER A 109 11.17 12.54 32.59
N SER A 110 12.41 12.54 32.06
CA SER A 110 13.60 13.05 32.76
C SER A 110 13.56 14.56 32.97
N LEU A 111 12.99 15.32 32.02
CA LEU A 111 12.79 16.76 32.17
C LEU A 111 11.67 17.10 33.16
N ALA A 112 10.55 16.38 33.10
CA ALA A 112 9.46 16.57 34.05
C ALA A 112 9.89 16.32 35.51
N ALA A 113 10.93 15.49 35.73
CA ALA A 113 11.56 15.31 37.03
C ALA A 113 12.53 16.46 37.38
N ALA A 114 13.29 16.98 36.41
CA ALA A 114 14.23 18.08 36.61
C ALA A 114 13.54 19.43 36.86
N GLU A 115 12.46 19.74 36.16
CA GLU A 115 11.67 20.98 36.35
C GLU A 115 11.02 21.06 37.74
N ARG A 116 10.68 19.90 38.33
CA ARG A 116 10.17 19.83 39.71
C ARG A 116 11.20 20.20 40.77
N HIS A 117 12.48 20.34 40.42
CA HIS A 117 13.58 20.63 41.36
C HIS A 117 14.33 21.93 41.03
N ALA A 118 13.97 22.66 39.97
CA ALA A 118 14.66 23.88 39.54
C ALA A 118 13.77 25.12 39.65
N HIS A 119 14.13 26.06 40.54
CA HIS A 119 13.59 27.42 40.50
C HIS A 119 14.34 28.22 39.41
N SER A 120 13.57 28.73 38.46
CA SER A 120 13.97 29.16 37.11
C SER A 120 15.08 30.22 37.01
N THR A 121 16.08 29.95 36.17
CA THR A 121 16.90 30.97 35.50
C THR A 121 16.35 31.26 34.10
N VAL A 122 16.25 32.53 33.72
CA VAL A 122 15.53 33.10 32.56
C VAL A 122 16.03 32.64 31.17
N GLY A 123 17.03 31.75 31.08
CA GLY A 123 17.49 31.11 29.83
C GLY A 123 17.02 29.67 29.59
N SER A 124 16.32 29.05 30.56
CA SER A 124 15.96 27.61 30.51
C SER A 124 14.81 27.27 29.56
N VAL A 125 13.96 28.24 29.24
CA VAL A 125 12.69 27.99 28.54
C VAL A 125 12.91 27.59 27.08
N SER A 126 13.88 28.20 26.36
CA SER A 126 14.13 27.87 24.94
C SER A 126 14.78 26.50 24.74
N SER A 127 15.67 26.08 25.66
CA SER A 127 16.33 24.78 25.60
C SER A 127 15.37 23.63 25.94
N GLY A 128 14.43 23.86 26.86
CA GLY A 128 13.38 22.89 27.18
C GLY A 128 12.45 22.61 26.00
N HIS A 129 12.01 23.65 25.28
CA HIS A 129 11.13 23.48 24.11
C HIS A 129 11.76 22.64 22.99
N LEU A 130 13.02 22.91 22.61
CA LEU A 130 13.72 22.16 21.57
C LEU A 130 13.94 20.70 21.97
N TRP A 131 14.16 20.43 23.26
CA TRP A 131 14.28 19.08 23.77
C TRP A 131 12.93 18.33 23.72
N HIS A 132 11.83 18.96 24.15
CA HIS A 132 10.49 18.35 24.05
C HIS A 132 10.11 18.03 22.62
N GLU A 133 10.43 18.93 21.67
CA GLU A 133 10.22 18.68 20.25
C GLU A 133 11.05 17.48 19.76
N SER A 134 12.34 17.42 20.10
CA SER A 134 13.21 16.28 19.75
C SER A 134 12.71 14.95 20.34
N ALA A 135 12.28 14.96 21.60
CA ALA A 135 11.75 13.78 22.27
C ALA A 135 10.42 13.32 21.65
N ALA A 136 9.53 14.26 21.29
CA ALA A 136 8.29 13.97 20.58
C ALA A 136 8.56 13.35 19.20
N TRP A 137 9.55 13.85 18.46
CA TRP A 137 10.00 13.23 17.21
C TRP A 137 10.50 11.79 17.41
N ASN A 138 11.29 11.52 18.47
CA ASN A 138 11.74 10.15 18.79
C ASN A 138 10.57 9.22 19.10
N VAL A 139 9.60 9.68 19.89
CA VAL A 139 8.37 8.92 20.18
C VAL A 139 7.61 8.61 18.89
N ALA A 140 7.38 9.62 18.05
CA ALA A 140 6.63 9.47 16.80
C ALA A 140 7.30 8.51 15.81
N ILE A 141 8.62 8.66 15.60
CA ILE A 141 9.40 7.78 14.72
C ILE A 141 9.39 6.35 15.28
N GLY A 142 9.64 6.17 16.57
CA GLY A 142 9.62 4.86 17.22
C GLY A 142 8.26 4.15 17.07
N ALA A 143 7.17 4.88 17.33
CA ALA A 143 5.81 4.38 17.14
C ALA A 143 5.52 4.00 15.68
N ALA A 144 5.92 4.84 14.71
CA ALA A 144 5.71 4.58 13.30
C ALA A 144 6.46 3.32 12.83
N LEU A 145 7.72 3.13 13.24
CA LEU A 145 8.52 1.94 12.92
C LEU A 145 7.92 0.67 13.54
N ALA A 146 7.52 0.73 14.81
CA ALA A 146 6.88 -0.39 15.52
C ALA A 146 5.53 -0.77 14.89
N TRP A 147 4.71 0.23 14.54
CA TRP A 147 3.43 0.02 13.87
C TRP A 147 3.59 -0.62 12.49
N LEU A 148 4.54 -0.13 11.70
CA LEU A 148 4.83 -0.69 10.37
C LEU A 148 5.31 -2.15 10.47
N ALA A 149 6.12 -2.45 11.48
CA ALA A 149 6.56 -3.82 11.77
C ALA A 149 5.39 -4.74 12.14
N TRP A 150 4.48 -4.27 13.00
CA TRP A 150 3.30 -5.00 13.46
C TRP A 150 2.28 -5.24 12.34
N ARG A 151 1.83 -4.19 11.66
CA ARG A 151 0.72 -4.23 10.68
C ARG A 151 1.09 -4.87 9.34
N ARG A 152 2.36 -5.22 9.17
CA ARG A 152 2.92 -5.73 7.92
C ARG A 152 2.71 -4.84 6.69
N THR A 153 2.47 -3.54 6.90
CA THR A 153 2.26 -2.54 5.85
C THR A 153 3.51 -2.37 4.97
N ARG A 154 3.33 -1.84 3.76
CA ARG A 154 4.43 -1.63 2.80
C ARG A 154 5.34 -0.49 3.31
N PRO A 155 6.68 -0.68 3.37
CA PRO A 155 7.61 0.36 3.82
C PRO A 155 7.58 1.65 3.00
N ALA A 156 7.09 1.58 1.75
CA ALA A 156 7.09 2.68 0.81
C ALA A 156 6.39 3.95 1.32
N THR A 157 5.41 3.83 2.21
CA THR A 157 4.67 4.99 2.73
C THR A 157 5.49 5.88 3.65
N LEU A 158 6.49 5.32 4.33
CA LEU A 158 7.30 6.05 5.32
C LEU A 158 8.67 6.47 4.77
N LEU A 159 9.11 5.86 3.66
CA LEU A 159 10.45 6.08 3.11
C LEU A 159 10.75 7.53 2.73
N PRO A 160 9.90 8.29 2.00
CA PRO A 160 10.25 9.64 1.60
C PRO A 160 10.53 10.56 2.79
N VAL A 161 9.68 10.49 3.81
CA VAL A 161 9.82 11.29 5.04
C VAL A 161 11.08 10.88 5.80
N MET A 162 11.32 9.57 5.97
CA MET A 162 12.51 9.08 6.66
C MET A 162 13.80 9.39 5.90
N THR A 163 13.80 9.33 4.57
CA THR A 163 14.95 9.71 3.74
C THR A 163 15.29 11.18 3.95
N ALA A 164 14.31 12.08 3.85
CA ALA A 164 14.53 13.51 4.07
C ALA A 164 15.03 13.77 5.50
N PHE A 165 14.40 13.16 6.49
CA PHE A 165 14.79 13.27 7.90
C PHE A 165 16.24 12.82 8.12
N VAL A 166 16.62 11.64 7.62
CA VAL A 166 17.97 11.08 7.78
C VAL A 166 19.02 11.95 7.09
N ILE A 167 18.75 12.50 5.91
CA ILE A 167 19.69 13.40 5.22
C ILE A 167 19.96 14.64 6.08
N VAL A 168 18.91 15.33 6.51
CA VAL A 168 19.05 16.54 7.33
C VAL A 168 19.71 16.21 8.67
N LEU A 169 19.29 15.13 9.33
CA LEU A 169 19.88 14.67 10.60
C LEU A 169 21.37 14.37 10.48
N SER A 170 21.77 13.73 9.37
CA SER A 170 23.18 13.40 9.11
C SER A 170 24.02 14.65 8.89
N LEU A 171 23.51 15.64 8.15
CA LEU A 171 24.18 16.92 7.93
C LEU A 171 24.38 17.69 9.25
N LEU A 172 23.34 17.77 10.08
CA LEU A 172 23.41 18.42 11.38
C LEU A 172 24.37 17.69 12.33
N THR A 173 24.32 16.35 12.36
CA THR A 173 25.22 15.53 13.18
C THR A 173 26.67 15.67 12.74
N ALA A 174 26.94 15.70 11.43
CA ALA A 174 28.28 15.93 10.90
C ALA A 174 28.80 17.32 11.30
N ASN A 175 27.95 18.35 11.20
CA ASN A 175 28.30 19.70 11.64
C ASN A 175 28.64 19.76 13.13
N ASP A 176 27.86 19.11 13.99
CA ASP A 176 28.13 19.06 15.42
C ASP A 176 29.40 18.27 15.76
N ALA A 177 29.68 17.19 15.02
CA ALA A 177 30.92 16.44 15.16
C ALA A 177 32.15 17.27 14.79
N LEU A 178 32.08 18.01 13.69
CA LEU A 178 33.15 18.93 13.27
C LEU A 178 33.37 20.08 14.27
N ALA A 179 32.31 20.52 14.94
CA ALA A 179 32.37 21.51 16.00
C ALA A 179 32.78 20.95 17.38
N GLY A 180 33.02 19.64 17.49
CA GLY A 180 33.37 18.98 18.77
C GLY A 180 32.21 18.86 19.77
N ARG A 181 30.95 18.99 19.32
CA ARG A 181 29.73 19.03 20.16
C ARG A 181 28.97 17.71 20.14
N VAL A 182 29.66 16.58 20.36
CA VAL A 182 29.03 15.25 20.30
C VAL A 182 28.60 14.78 21.69
N GLU A 183 27.30 14.69 21.92
CA GLU A 183 26.72 14.18 23.15
C GLU A 183 26.35 12.69 23.00
N ALA A 184 26.64 11.86 24.02
CA ALA A 184 26.40 10.41 23.95
C ALA A 184 24.91 10.05 23.78
N SER A 185 24.01 10.80 24.41
CA SER A 185 22.56 10.65 24.29
C SER A 185 22.07 10.86 22.85
N ARG A 186 22.65 11.83 22.15
CA ARG A 186 22.38 12.21 20.76
C ARG A 186 22.91 11.16 19.78
N VAL A 187 24.09 10.61 20.04
CA VAL A 187 24.64 9.51 19.23
C VAL A 187 23.74 8.29 19.30
N LEU A 188 23.24 7.93 20.48
CA LEU A 188 22.37 6.77 20.65
C LEU A 188 21.02 6.95 19.92
N SER A 189 20.36 8.11 20.09
CA SER A 189 19.07 8.37 19.45
C SER A 189 19.18 8.45 17.92
N HIS A 190 20.22 9.11 17.39
CA HIS A 190 20.45 9.17 15.95
C HIS A 190 20.86 7.80 15.38
N GLY A 191 21.68 7.04 16.10
CA GLY A 191 22.07 5.69 15.70
C GLY A 191 20.87 4.76 15.53
N LEU A 192 19.92 4.79 16.48
CA LEU A 192 18.67 4.03 16.39
C LEU A 192 17.83 4.41 15.17
N VAL A 193 17.70 5.71 14.86
CA VAL A 193 17.01 6.18 13.65
C VAL A 193 17.67 5.64 12.38
N LEU A 194 19.01 5.72 12.30
CA LEU A 194 19.77 5.26 11.14
C LEU A 194 19.61 3.75 10.93
N VAL A 195 19.66 2.96 12.01
CA VAL A 195 19.41 1.51 11.96
C VAL A 195 17.97 1.23 11.50
N GLY A 196 16.98 1.94 12.06
CA GLY A 196 15.58 1.83 11.66
C GLY A 196 15.37 2.13 10.17
N TYR A 197 16.02 3.17 9.65
CA TYR A 197 15.98 3.52 8.23
C TYR A 197 16.66 2.45 7.36
N GLY A 198 17.81 1.93 7.77
CA GLY A 198 18.46 0.81 7.06
C GLY A 198 17.57 -0.44 6.98
N LEU A 199 16.86 -0.77 8.06
CA LEU A 199 15.90 -1.87 8.08
C LEU A 199 14.69 -1.61 7.16
N LEU A 200 14.19 -0.37 7.08
CA LEU A 200 13.16 0.02 6.11
C LEU A 200 13.63 -0.17 4.66
N LEU A 201 14.85 0.28 4.34
CA LEU A 201 15.45 0.10 3.02
C LEU A 201 15.62 -1.38 2.66
N ALA A 202 16.10 -2.19 3.61
CA ALA A 202 16.23 -3.63 3.43
C ALA A 202 14.86 -4.26 3.14
N LEU A 203 13.82 -3.96 3.94
CA LEU A 203 12.47 -4.47 3.71
C LEU A 203 11.84 -3.97 2.40
N ASN A 204 12.27 -2.81 1.89
CA ASN A 204 11.82 -2.26 0.62
C ASN A 204 12.56 -2.85 -0.60
N HIS A 205 13.64 -3.60 -0.37
CA HIS A 205 14.52 -4.06 -1.43
C HIS A 205 13.80 -5.05 -2.38
N PRO A 206 13.92 -4.90 -3.72
CA PRO A 206 13.22 -5.74 -4.70
C PRO A 206 13.44 -7.25 -4.52
N ARG A 207 14.66 -7.65 -4.12
CA ARG A 207 15.02 -9.05 -3.82
C ARG A 207 14.15 -9.68 -2.73
N LEU A 208 13.69 -8.89 -1.75
CA LEU A 208 12.84 -9.33 -0.65
C LEU A 208 11.34 -9.22 -0.99
N ARG A 209 10.97 -8.34 -1.92
CA ARG A 209 9.58 -8.23 -2.42
C ARG A 209 9.17 -9.33 -3.38
N GLY A 210 10.13 -10.01 -4.02
CA GLY A 210 9.83 -10.97 -5.08
C GLY A 210 9.56 -10.31 -6.43
N ASP A 211 9.70 -8.99 -6.53
CA ASP A 211 9.62 -8.20 -7.78
C ASP A 211 10.90 -8.30 -8.63
N GLY A 212 11.70 -9.36 -8.45
CA GLY A 212 12.77 -9.66 -9.39
C GLY A 212 12.16 -9.79 -10.79
N PRO A 213 12.87 -9.40 -11.87
CA PRO A 213 12.40 -9.74 -13.21
C PRO A 213 12.06 -11.21 -13.15
N ALA A 214 10.79 -11.55 -13.43
CA ALA A 214 10.39 -12.94 -13.48
C ALA A 214 11.43 -13.58 -14.39
N ASP A 215 12.32 -14.39 -13.81
CA ASP A 215 13.11 -15.30 -14.60
C ASP A 215 12.08 -15.90 -15.51
N ARG A 216 12.29 -15.82 -16.82
CA ARG A 216 11.45 -16.52 -17.78
C ARG A 216 11.63 -17.99 -17.43
N ALA A 217 10.97 -18.43 -16.36
CA ALA A 217 10.88 -19.77 -15.87
C ALA A 217 10.47 -20.47 -17.13
N SER A 218 11.44 -21.20 -17.67
CA SER A 218 11.43 -21.81 -18.98
C SER A 218 10.01 -22.24 -19.19
N ARG A 219 9.26 -21.48 -20.02
CA ARG A 219 7.86 -21.78 -20.28
C ARG A 219 7.90 -23.27 -20.55
N PRO A 220 7.26 -24.12 -19.74
CA PRO A 220 7.13 -25.49 -20.18
C PRO A 220 6.51 -25.29 -21.55
N ARG A 221 7.17 -25.76 -22.61
CA ARG A 221 6.49 -26.03 -23.87
C ARG A 221 5.51 -27.20 -23.65
N GLY A 222 4.83 -27.24 -22.50
CA GLY A 222 3.51 -27.80 -22.38
C GLY A 222 2.63 -26.88 -23.18
N THR A 223 2.55 -27.17 -24.47
CA THR A 223 1.30 -27.04 -25.20
C THR A 223 0.19 -27.39 -24.23
N TRP A 224 -0.61 -26.41 -23.85
CA TRP A 224 -1.89 -26.67 -23.20
C TRP A 224 -2.74 -27.39 -24.26
N SER A 225 -2.56 -28.71 -24.35
CA SER A 225 -3.46 -29.56 -25.12
C SER A 225 -4.62 -29.86 -24.20
N LEU A 226 -5.74 -29.20 -24.44
CA LEU A 226 -7.02 -29.80 -24.10
C LEU A 226 -7.10 -31.08 -24.94
N ARG A 227 -6.68 -32.20 -24.38
CA ARG A 227 -7.04 -33.50 -24.93
C ARG A 227 -8.54 -33.62 -24.71
N GLY A 228 -9.31 -33.18 -25.70
CA GLY A 228 -10.67 -33.63 -25.87
C GLY A 228 -10.60 -35.15 -25.91
N ASP A 229 -11.26 -35.79 -24.96
CA ASP A 229 -11.58 -37.20 -25.07
C ASP A 229 -12.46 -37.32 -26.33
N ASP A 230 -11.98 -38.08 -27.32
CA ASP A 230 -12.57 -38.22 -28.65
C ASP A 230 -13.86 -39.06 -28.59
N GLY A 231 -14.89 -38.49 -27.95
CA GLY A 231 -16.23 -39.08 -27.84
C GLY A 231 -17.30 -38.07 -28.23
N ASP A 232 -17.62 -38.04 -29.53
CA ASP A 232 -18.78 -37.42 -30.20
C ASP A 232 -19.53 -36.30 -29.46
N GLY A 233 -19.13 -35.05 -29.76
CA GLY A 233 -19.93 -33.86 -29.53
C GLY A 233 -19.08 -32.58 -29.43
N PRO A 234 -19.53 -31.42 -29.95
CA PRO A 234 -18.79 -30.17 -29.76
C PRO A 234 -18.71 -29.87 -28.25
N LEU A 235 -17.48 -29.75 -27.74
CA LEU A 235 -17.19 -29.46 -26.33
C LEU A 235 -17.97 -28.22 -25.90
N ALA A 236 -18.84 -28.38 -24.90
CA ALA A 236 -19.56 -27.28 -24.30
C ALA A 236 -18.54 -26.30 -23.67
N PRO A 237 -18.58 -24.99 -24.00
CA PRO A 237 -17.72 -24.02 -23.36
C PRO A 237 -18.01 -24.01 -21.85
N VAL A 238 -16.99 -24.35 -21.04
CA VAL A 238 -17.04 -24.20 -19.59
C VAL A 238 -16.90 -22.71 -19.29
N TYR A 239 -18.02 -22.00 -19.28
CA TYR A 239 -18.10 -20.72 -18.60
C TYR A 239 -18.06 -21.01 -17.10
N PRO A 240 -17.09 -20.49 -16.33
CA PRO A 240 -17.05 -20.73 -14.89
C PRO A 240 -18.28 -20.21 -14.14
N PHE A 241 -19.19 -19.46 -14.81
CA PHE A 241 -20.47 -19.02 -14.27
C PHE A 241 -21.54 -18.85 -15.37
N PRO A 242 -22.84 -18.97 -15.04
CA PRO A 242 -23.93 -18.68 -15.98
C PRO A 242 -24.16 -17.18 -16.04
N VAL A 243 -23.33 -16.44 -16.79
CA VAL A 243 -23.69 -15.06 -17.16
C VAL A 243 -24.62 -15.14 -18.37
N ARG A 244 -25.93 -15.21 -18.13
CA ARG A 244 -26.91 -14.92 -19.19
C ARG A 244 -26.88 -13.41 -19.43
N VAL A 245 -26.08 -12.96 -20.40
CA VAL A 245 -26.23 -11.62 -20.95
C VAL A 245 -27.51 -11.63 -21.78
N ALA A 246 -28.63 -11.24 -21.17
CA ALA A 246 -29.85 -10.95 -21.90
C ALA A 246 -29.60 -9.68 -22.73
N VAL A 247 -29.12 -9.84 -23.95
CA VAL A 247 -29.12 -8.77 -24.95
C VAL A 247 -30.57 -8.58 -25.39
N THR A 248 -31.30 -7.71 -24.70
CA THR A 248 -32.62 -7.26 -25.14
C THR A 248 -32.44 -6.35 -26.37
N ARG A 249 -32.31 -6.96 -27.55
CA ARG A 249 -32.59 -6.23 -28.80
C ARG A 249 -34.09 -5.91 -28.81
N LYS A 250 -34.45 -4.66 -28.57
CA LYS A 250 -35.78 -4.14 -28.94
C LYS A 250 -35.85 -4.20 -30.47
N VAL A 251 -36.42 -5.27 -31.01
CA VAL A 251 -36.88 -5.31 -32.39
C VAL A 251 -38.14 -4.47 -32.44
N THR A 252 -38.06 -3.31 -33.09
CA THR A 252 -39.23 -2.48 -33.39
C THR A 252 -40.15 -3.24 -34.36
N ALA A 253 -41.46 -3.06 -34.19
CA ALA A 253 -42.51 -3.86 -34.83
C ALA A 253 -42.59 -3.76 -36.37
N GLU A 254 -41.73 -2.96 -37.01
CA GLU A 254 -41.73 -2.78 -38.47
C GLU A 254 -41.05 -3.91 -39.24
N GLN A 255 -40.15 -4.69 -38.63
CA GLN A 255 -39.41 -5.76 -39.35
C GLN A 255 -40.18 -7.09 -39.51
N ARG A 256 -41.36 -7.25 -38.89
CA ARG A 256 -42.21 -8.46 -39.05
C ARG A 256 -43.21 -8.40 -40.21
N ARG A 257 -43.28 -7.29 -40.96
CA ARG A 257 -44.21 -7.15 -42.10
C ARG A 257 -43.57 -7.33 -43.48
N ALA A 258 -42.29 -7.72 -43.55
CA ALA A 258 -41.55 -7.86 -44.81
C ALA A 258 -40.89 -9.25 -45.01
N ALA A 259 -41.41 -10.28 -44.37
CA ALA A 259 -41.08 -11.69 -44.62
C ALA A 259 -42.37 -12.50 -44.69
#